data_AF-A0A521G704-F1
#
_entry.id   AF-A0A521G704-F1
#
_cell.length_a   1.000
_cell.length_b   1.000
_cell.length_c   1.000
_cell.angle_alpha   90.00
_cell.angle_beta   90.00
_cell.angle_gamma   90.00
#
_symmetry.space_group_name_H-M   'P 1'
#
loop_
_entity.id
_entity.type
_entity.pdbx_description
1 polymer ?
#
loop_
_entity_poly.entity_id
_entity_poly.type
_entity_poly.pdbx_seq_one_letter_code
_entity_poly.pdbx_strand_id
1 'polypeptide(L)'
;MYNQCRAFIGYEGLVYVPDDEDEAFCKKFIECENHAIVEFLTSEKSLSVCISEMKEKYINTYDEISEMGFKGILYASRLLRNLESLTFLGDISITIKDFVRQQ
;
A
#
# COMPACT_ATOMS: atom_id res chain seq x y z
N MET A 1 16.77 24.31 -4.94
CA MET A 1 15.49 23.61 -5.25
C MET A 1 15.78 22.11 -5.33
N TYR A 2 14.83 21.25 -4.98
CA TYR A 2 14.91 19.76 -4.86
C TYR A 2 14.96 19.12 -3.46
N ASN A 3 14.29 19.70 -2.45
CA ASN A 3 13.90 18.95 -1.22
C ASN A 3 12.37 18.97 -1.04
N GLN A 4 11.60 18.56 -2.05
CA GLN A 4 10.12 18.60 -1.98
C GLN A 4 9.48 17.25 -1.61
N CYS A 5 10.21 16.13 -1.74
CA CYS A 5 9.71 14.81 -1.36
C CYS A 5 10.54 14.29 -0.17
N ARG A 6 9.90 14.12 1.00
CA ARG A 6 10.57 13.60 2.22
C ARG A 6 10.61 12.07 2.24
N ALA A 7 9.59 11.44 1.69
CA ALA A 7 9.48 10.00 1.58
C ALA A 7 8.67 9.62 0.34
N PHE A 8 8.99 8.46 -0.22
CA PHE A 8 8.34 7.87 -1.39
C PHE A 8 7.89 6.45 -1.07
N ILE A 9 6.67 6.12 -1.48
CA ILE A 9 6.12 4.77 -1.49
C ILE A 9 5.71 4.48 -2.94
N GLY A 10 6.17 3.37 -3.49
CA GLY A 10 5.84 2.99 -4.85
C GLY A 10 6.50 1.67 -5.22
N TYR A 11 6.82 1.48 -6.49
CA TYR A 11 7.27 0.18 -7.00
C TYR A 11 8.57 0.27 -7.78
N GLU A 12 9.47 -0.70 -7.55
CA GLU A 12 10.63 -0.94 -8.39
C GLU A 12 10.26 -1.92 -9.52
N GLY A 13 9.41 -1.47 -10.45
CA GLY A 13 9.11 -2.25 -11.66
C GLY A 13 7.63 -2.30 -12.04
N LEU A 14 7.28 -3.36 -12.77
CA LEU A 14 5.93 -3.57 -13.29
C LEU A 14 5.03 -4.21 -12.24
N VAL A 15 4.02 -3.46 -11.82
CA VAL A 15 2.93 -3.96 -10.99
C VAL A 15 1.78 -4.46 -11.82
N TYR A 16 1.05 -5.40 -11.24
CA TYR A 16 -0.27 -5.74 -11.73
C TYR A 16 -1.28 -4.71 -11.25
N VAL A 17 -2.13 -4.25 -12.16
CA VAL A 17 -3.33 -3.46 -11.85
C VAL A 17 -4.51 -4.27 -12.39
N PRO A 18 -5.54 -4.54 -11.58
CA PRO A 18 -6.72 -5.23 -12.08
C PRO A 18 -7.47 -4.43 -13.13
N ASP A 19 -8.09 -5.17 -14.05
CA ASP A 19 -9.13 -4.67 -14.94
C ASP A 19 -10.47 -4.58 -14.19
N ASP A 20 -11.34 -3.66 -14.63
CA ASP A 20 -12.63 -3.35 -13.98
C ASP A 20 -13.66 -4.51 -14.03
N GLU A 21 -13.28 -5.68 -14.55
CA GLU A 21 -14.17 -6.85 -14.65
C GLU A 21 -14.52 -7.49 -13.30
N ASP A 22 -13.73 -7.21 -12.26
CA ASP A 22 -13.95 -7.73 -10.91
C ASP A 22 -13.91 -6.59 -9.87
N GLU A 23 -15.03 -5.87 -9.75
CA GLU A 23 -15.17 -4.71 -8.85
C GLU A 23 -14.79 -5.03 -7.40
N ALA A 24 -15.14 -6.24 -6.92
CA ALA A 24 -14.85 -6.67 -5.55
C ALA A 24 -13.33 -6.80 -5.32
N PHE A 25 -12.62 -7.41 -6.28
CA PHE A 25 -11.16 -7.48 -6.25
C PHE A 25 -10.53 -6.09 -6.40
N CYS A 26 -11.00 -5.27 -7.34
CA CYS A 26 -10.51 -3.90 -7.55
C CYS A 26 -10.58 -3.07 -6.27
N LYS A 27 -11.69 -3.18 -5.52
CA LYS A 27 -11.83 -2.50 -4.23
C LYS A 27 -10.78 -2.95 -3.21
N LYS A 28 -10.59 -4.27 -3.05
CA LYS A 28 -9.57 -4.82 -2.13
C LYS A 28 -8.16 -4.39 -2.53
N PHE A 29 -7.87 -4.37 -3.83
CA PHE A 29 -6.62 -3.86 -4.38
C PHE A 29 -6.39 -2.40 -4.01
N ILE A 30 -7.34 -1.51 -4.30
CA ILE A 30 -7.25 -0.07 -3.99
C ILE A 30 -7.07 0.16 -2.48
N GLU A 31 -7.76 -0.62 -1.64
CA GLU A 31 -7.61 -0.56 -0.19
C GLU A 31 -6.19 -0.92 0.26
N CYS A 32 -5.54 -1.90 -0.38
CA CYS A 32 -4.16 -2.26 -0.09
C CYS A 32 -3.19 -1.16 -0.56
N GLU A 33 -3.32 -0.71 -1.81
CA GLU A 33 -2.46 0.31 -2.44
C GLU A 33 -2.45 1.64 -1.66
N ASN A 34 -3.61 2.06 -1.15
CA ASN A 34 -3.76 3.34 -0.47
C ASN A 34 -3.66 3.25 1.06
N HIS A 35 -3.46 2.06 1.63
CA HIS A 35 -3.54 1.89 3.08
C HIS A 35 -2.58 2.81 3.84
N ALA A 36 -1.29 2.81 3.44
CA ALA A 36 -0.28 3.59 4.14
C ALA A 36 -0.54 5.11 4.07
N ILE A 37 -0.99 5.63 2.92
CA ILE A 37 -1.26 7.06 2.78
C ILE A 37 -2.51 7.49 3.54
N VAL A 38 -3.56 6.66 3.54
CA VAL A 38 -4.77 6.93 4.32
C VAL A 38 -4.45 6.94 5.81
N GLU A 39 -3.81 5.89 6.33
CA GLU A 39 -3.42 5.81 7.75
C GLU A 39 -2.49 6.95 8.16
N PHE A 40 -1.54 7.33 7.30
CA PHE A 40 -0.63 8.44 7.58
C PHE A 40 -1.36 9.79 7.69
N LEU A 41 -2.34 10.04 6.82
CA LEU A 41 -3.11 11.29 6.80
C LEU A 41 -4.16 11.37 7.92
N THR A 42 -4.65 10.23 8.41
CA THR A 42 -5.74 10.17 9.39
C THR A 42 -5.29 9.81 10.80
N SER A 43 -4.00 9.59 11.04
CA SER A 43 -3.47 9.20 12.35
C SER A 43 -2.23 10.01 12.75
N GLU A 44 -1.76 9.82 13.99
CA GLU A 44 -0.47 10.36 14.45
C GLU A 44 0.70 9.37 14.27
N LYS A 45 0.47 8.25 13.56
CA LYS A 45 1.49 7.22 13.34
C LYS A 45 2.61 7.76 12.45
N SER A 46 3.82 7.21 12.63
CA SER A 46 4.90 7.45 11.68
C SER A 46 4.64 6.70 10.38
N LEU A 47 5.22 7.17 9.28
CA LEU A 47 5.10 6.54 7.97
C LEU A 47 5.55 5.07 8.01
N SER A 48 6.59 4.74 8.79
CA SER A 48 7.06 3.36 8.98
C SER A 48 6.00 2.43 9.57
N VAL A 49 5.16 2.92 10.49
CA VAL A 49 4.06 2.14 11.08
C VAL A 49 2.97 1.93 10.04
N CYS A 50 2.55 2.98 9.34
CA CYS A 50 1.55 2.90 8.27
C CYS A 50 1.98 1.94 7.14
N ILE A 51 3.28 1.93 6.80
CA ILE A 51 3.86 0.99 5.84
C ILE A 51 3.74 -0.45 6.36
N SER A 52 4.04 -0.67 7.63
CA SER A 52 3.97 -2.02 8.22
C SER A 52 2.53 -2.54 8.22
N GLU A 53 1.57 -1.69 8.56
CA GLU A 53 0.13 -2.01 8.50
C GLU A 53 -0.36 -2.24 7.06
N MET A 54 0.16 -1.49 6.08
CA MET A 54 -0.10 -1.76 4.66
C MET A 54 0.37 -3.16 4.26
N LYS A 55 1.57 -3.58 4.66
CA LYS A 55 2.08 -4.93 4.39
C LYS A 55 1.19 -6.00 5.02
N GLU A 56 0.75 -5.78 6.25
CA GLU A 56 -0.18 -6.67 6.95
C GLU A 56 -1.54 -6.74 6.23
N LYS A 57 -2.08 -5.60 5.78
CA LYS A 57 -3.30 -5.54 4.98
C LYS A 57 -3.18 -6.35 3.68
N TYR A 58 -2.03 -6.29 3.00
CA TYR A 58 -1.76 -7.14 1.83
C TYR A 58 -1.81 -8.63 2.16
N ILE A 59 -1.16 -9.06 3.25
CA ILE A 59 -1.12 -10.46 3.68
C ILE A 59 -2.53 -10.96 4.06
N ASN A 60 -3.25 -10.19 4.87
CA ASN A 60 -4.62 -10.55 5.25
C ASN A 60 -5.56 -10.62 4.02
N THR A 61 -5.40 -9.69 3.08
CA THR A 61 -6.18 -9.68 1.83
C THR A 61 -5.81 -10.85 0.93
N TYR A 62 -4.53 -11.25 0.89
CA TYR A 62 -4.09 -12.46 0.20
C TYR A 62 -4.79 -13.71 0.76
N ASP A 63 -4.79 -13.87 2.09
CA ASP A 63 -5.41 -15.03 2.74
C ASP A 63 -6.90 -15.09 2.42
N GLU A 64 -7.62 -13.98 2.62
CA GLU A 64 -9.06 -13.87 2.32
C GLU A 64 -9.42 -14.23 0.87
N ILE A 65 -8.65 -13.74 -0.11
CA ILE A 65 -8.95 -13.95 -1.54
C ILE A 65 -8.54 -15.35 -1.97
N SER A 66 -7.47 -15.92 -1.40
CA SER A 66 -6.99 -17.26 -1.76
C SER A 66 -8.02 -18.36 -1.50
N GLU A 67 -8.92 -18.14 -0.54
CA GLU A 67 -10.01 -19.06 -0.18
C GLU A 67 -11.18 -19.03 -1.19
N MET A 68 -11.21 -18.08 -2.13
CA MET A 68 -12.30 -17.90 -3.11
C MET A 68 -12.19 -18.80 -4.35
N GLY A 69 -11.38 -19.86 -4.29
CA GLY A 69 -11.15 -20.80 -5.38
C GLY A 69 -10.07 -20.35 -6.37
N PHE A 70 -9.99 -21.00 -7.53
CA PHE A 70 -8.85 -20.84 -8.47
C PHE A 70 -8.63 -19.39 -8.94
N LYS A 71 -9.69 -18.64 -9.23
CA LYS A 71 -9.61 -17.23 -9.60
C LYS A 71 -9.05 -16.39 -8.45
N GLY A 72 -9.46 -16.70 -7.22
CA GLY A 72 -8.94 -16.09 -6.00
C GLY A 72 -7.45 -16.33 -5.81
N ILE A 73 -6.97 -17.55 -6.01
CA ILE A 73 -5.53 -17.87 -5.95
C ILE A 73 -4.73 -17.03 -6.97
N LEU A 74 -5.24 -16.89 -8.20
CA LEU A 74 -4.58 -16.06 -9.22
C LEU A 74 -4.49 -14.59 -8.76
N TYR A 75 -5.56 -14.03 -8.23
CA TYR A 75 -5.58 -12.66 -7.71
C TYR A 75 -4.69 -12.46 -6.48
N ALA A 76 -4.72 -13.39 -5.54
CA ALA A 76 -3.86 -13.38 -4.37
C ALA A 76 -2.38 -13.40 -4.80
N SER A 77 -2.00 -14.24 -5.77
CA SER A 77 -0.62 -14.28 -6.28
C SER A 77 -0.18 -12.95 -6.92
N ARG A 78 -1.10 -12.23 -7.57
CA ARG A 78 -0.82 -10.91 -8.17
C ARG A 78 -0.62 -9.84 -7.10
N LEU A 79 -1.42 -9.84 -6.04
CA LEU A 79 -1.23 -8.96 -4.88
C LEU A 79 0.13 -9.18 -4.20
N LEU A 80 0.51 -10.45 -4.01
CA LEU A 80 1.80 -10.78 -3.40
C LEU A 80 2.97 -10.27 -4.25
N ARG A 81 2.88 -10.39 -5.58
CA ARG A 81 3.91 -9.87 -6.49
C ARG A 81 4.05 -8.35 -6.44
N ASN A 82 2.94 -7.62 -6.27
CA ASN A 82 2.99 -6.17 -6.04
C ASN A 82 3.66 -5.85 -4.71
N LEU A 83 3.29 -6.56 -3.64
CA LEU A 83 3.92 -6.39 -2.31
C LEU A 83 5.43 -6.62 -2.36
N GLU A 84 5.90 -7.64 -3.07
CA GLU A 84 7.33 -7.92 -3.27
C GLU A 84 8.06 -6.80 -4.04
N SER A 85 7.34 -6.11 -4.92
CA SER A 85 7.89 -5.01 -5.73
C SER A 85 7.80 -3.65 -5.03
N LEU A 86 7.14 -3.58 -3.87
CA LEU A 86 6.86 -2.35 -3.14
C LEU A 86 8.15 -1.82 -2.49
N THR A 87 8.56 -0.62 -2.89
CA THR A 87 9.76 0.08 -2.40
C THR A 87 9.39 1.29 -1.55
N PHE A 88 10.29 1.62 -0.62
CA PHE A 88 10.16 2.76 0.27
C PHE A 88 11.50 3.50 0.32
N LEU A 89 11.49 4.79 0.02
CA LEU A 89 12.69 5.63 -0.01
C LEU A 89 12.49 6.88 0.85
N GLY A 90 13.56 7.41 1.43
CA GLY A 90 13.55 8.64 2.21
C GLY A 90 13.31 8.44 3.71
N ASP A 91 12.83 9.48 4.37
CA ASP A 91 12.64 9.52 5.83
C ASP A 91 11.26 8.95 6.21
N ILE A 92 11.24 7.67 6.60
CA ILE A 92 10.02 6.98 7.03
C ILE A 92 9.68 7.21 8.51
N SER A 93 10.48 8.00 9.24
CA SER A 93 10.19 8.36 10.63
C SER A 93 9.22 9.53 10.77
N ILE A 94 8.95 10.24 9.66
CA ILE A 94 8.04 11.37 9.60
C ILE A 94 6.63 11.00 10.07
N THR A 95 5.96 11.99 10.64
CA THR A 95 4.55 11.98 11.04
C THR A 95 3.80 13.12 10.35
N ILE A 96 2.47 13.12 10.40
CA ILE A 96 1.67 14.20 9.84
C ILE A 96 1.98 15.58 10.46
N LYS A 97 2.38 15.60 11.75
CA LYS A 97 2.75 16.83 12.47
C LYS A 97 3.95 17.54 11.87
N ASP A 98 4.84 16.79 11.21
CA ASP A 98 6.01 17.35 10.51
C ASP A 98 5.64 18.15 9.26
N PHE A 99 4.39 18.01 8.77
CA PHE A 99 3.85 18.77 7.65
C PHE A 99 2.92 19.90 8.09
N VAL A 100 2.19 19.72 9.21
CA VAL A 100 1.21 20.71 9.70
C VAL A 100 1.87 21.90 10.41
N ARG A 101 3.07 21.74 10.99
CA ARG A 101 3.78 22.80 11.76
C ARG A 101 4.46 23.89 10.92
N GLN A 102 4.25 23.93 9.60
CA GLN A 102 4.82 24.95 8.71
C GLN A 102 3.84 26.09 8.33
N GLN A 103 2.74 26.25 9.06
CA GLN A 103 1.80 27.39 8.95
C GLN A 103 1.78 28.19 10.24
#